data_AF-A0AAF0M6R0-F1
#
_entry.id   AF-A0AAF0M6R0-F1
#
_cell.length_a   1.000
_cell.length_b   1.000
_cell.length_c   1.000
_cell.angle_alpha   90.00
_cell.angle_beta   90.00
_cell.angle_gamma   90.00
#
_symmetry.space_group_name_H-M   'P 1'
#
loop_
_entity.id
_entity.type
_entity.pdbx_description
1 polymer ?
#
loop_
_entity_poly.entity_id
_entity_poly.type
_entity_poly.pdbx_seq_one_letter_code
_entity_poly.pdbx_strand_id
1 'polypeptide(L)'
;MADWQQVPPIALRRPPGGATSGLALVWLALPVQVVLTGALTYVVLAAWSIIGGAFTEALQLFGFALVSTPLTVLVFVLGLPLRIVSRARGWWIRRAGWTFAVFGVAVAVLCLSYVVGTAGPVHNEAYADQPATDGYEPDPRVFLPALGVFAFASMHLLPPLRRARDVR
;
A
#
# COMPACT_ATOMS: atom_id res chain seq x y z
N MET A 1 -36.01 -57.91 -23.23
CA MET A 1 -35.24 -56.85 -23.93
C MET A 1 -35.54 -55.56 -23.20
N ALA A 2 -34.59 -55.08 -22.40
CA ALA A 2 -34.78 -53.94 -21.51
C ALA A 2 -34.39 -52.65 -22.23
N ASP A 3 -35.32 -51.70 -22.21
CA ASP A 3 -35.29 -50.41 -22.90
C ASP A 3 -34.48 -49.41 -22.07
N TRP A 4 -33.15 -49.41 -22.26
CA TRP A 4 -32.21 -48.54 -21.52
C TRP A 4 -32.02 -47.16 -22.17
N GLN A 5 -32.86 -46.78 -23.15
CA GLN A 5 -32.56 -45.67 -24.05
C GLN A 5 -33.16 -44.30 -23.69
N GLN A 6 -33.72 -44.09 -22.50
CA GLN A 6 -34.36 -42.80 -22.16
C GLN A 6 -33.99 -42.23 -20.79
N VAL A 7 -32.70 -42.16 -20.46
CA VAL A 7 -32.26 -41.24 -19.41
C VAL A 7 -32.02 -39.87 -20.07
N PRO A 8 -32.85 -38.84 -19.79
CA PRO A 8 -32.61 -37.50 -20.33
C PRO A 8 -31.24 -37.00 -19.86
N PRO A 9 -30.46 -36.33 -20.72
CA PRO A 9 -29.13 -35.87 -20.35
C PRO A 9 -29.26 -34.92 -19.16
N ILE A 10 -28.63 -35.28 -18.04
CA ILE A 10 -28.50 -34.40 -16.88
C ILE A 10 -27.81 -33.14 -17.38
N ALA A 11 -28.53 -32.02 -17.37
CA ALA A 11 -27.96 -30.72 -17.69
C ALA A 11 -26.90 -30.40 -16.63
N LEU A 12 -25.64 -30.74 -16.92
CA LEU A 12 -24.49 -30.31 -16.14
C LEU A 12 -24.50 -28.78 -16.17
N ARG A 13 -25.01 -28.19 -15.08
CA ARG A 13 -24.97 -26.75 -14.84
C ARG A 13 -23.51 -26.33 -15.02
N ARG A 14 -23.19 -25.68 -16.14
CA ARG A 14 -21.83 -25.15 -16.36
C ARG A 14 -21.50 -24.32 -15.12
N PRO A 15 -20.40 -24.60 -14.41
CA PRO A 15 -19.97 -23.69 -13.35
C PRO A 15 -19.82 -22.32 -13.99
N PRO A 16 -20.34 -21.24 -13.36
CA PRO A 16 -20.31 -19.91 -13.95
C PRO A 16 -18.84 -19.56 -14.25
N GLY A 17 -18.48 -19.57 -15.52
CA GLY A 17 -17.10 -19.43 -16.01
C GLY A 17 -16.43 -18.08 -15.71
N GLY A 18 -17.08 -17.21 -14.94
CA GLY A 18 -16.51 -15.95 -14.46
C GLY A 18 -16.02 -15.99 -13.00
N ALA A 19 -16.31 -17.05 -12.24
CA ALA A 19 -15.96 -17.10 -10.81
C ALA A 19 -14.46 -17.31 -10.56
N THR A 20 -13.75 -18.03 -11.44
CA THR A 20 -12.31 -18.29 -11.34
C THR A 20 -11.48 -17.06 -11.70
N SER A 21 -11.86 -16.33 -12.75
CA SER A 21 -11.16 -15.11 -13.20
C SER A 21 -11.20 -14.00 -12.15
N GLY A 22 -12.35 -13.80 -11.50
CA GLY A 22 -12.51 -12.80 -10.43
C GLY A 22 -11.73 -13.15 -9.15
N LEU A 23 -11.60 -14.45 -8.82
CA LEU A 23 -10.83 -14.89 -7.65
C LEU A 23 -9.33 -14.77 -7.92
N ALA A 24 -8.86 -15.15 -9.11
CA ALA A 24 -7.47 -15.00 -9.54
C ALA A 24 -7.02 -13.53 -9.53
N LEU A 25 -7.85 -12.60 -10.03
CA LEU A 25 -7.59 -11.16 -9.99
C LEU A 25 -7.48 -10.60 -8.55
N VAL A 26 -8.33 -11.05 -7.63
CA VAL A 26 -8.27 -10.62 -6.22
C VAL A 26 -7.00 -11.10 -5.52
N TRP A 27 -6.54 -12.33 -5.83
CA TRP A 27 -5.32 -12.87 -5.26
C TRP A 27 -4.05 -12.31 -5.89
N LEU A 28 -4.08 -11.92 -7.17
CA LEU A 28 -3.00 -11.18 -7.84
C LEU A 28 -2.91 -9.72 -7.38
N ALA A 29 -4.02 -9.09 -7.00
CA ALA A 29 -4.02 -7.70 -6.54
C ALA A 29 -3.27 -7.51 -5.22
N LEU A 30 -3.28 -8.50 -4.33
CA LEU A 30 -2.61 -8.45 -3.03
C LEU A 30 -1.07 -8.26 -3.13
N PRO A 31 -0.31 -9.13 -3.82
CA PRO A 31 1.13 -8.95 -3.96
C PRO A 31 1.47 -7.65 -4.69
N VAL A 32 0.67 -7.27 -5.71
CA VAL A 32 0.84 -5.98 -6.39
C VAL A 32 0.67 -4.81 -5.42
N GLN A 33 -0.34 -4.83 -4.54
CA GLN A 33 -0.52 -3.79 -3.53
C GLN A 33 0.65 -3.72 -2.53
N VAL A 34 1.15 -4.87 -2.07
CA VAL A 34 2.31 -4.92 -1.17
C VAL A 34 3.53 -4.32 -1.85
N VAL A 35 3.83 -4.74 -3.09
CA VAL A 35 4.97 -4.24 -3.85
C VAL A 35 4.84 -2.74 -4.12
N LEU A 36 3.69 -2.27 -4.59
CA LEU A 36 3.47 -0.84 -4.86
C LEU A 36 3.57 0.00 -3.58
N THR A 37 3.00 -0.47 -2.47
CA THR A 37 3.11 0.22 -1.18
C THR A 37 4.57 0.33 -0.77
N GLY A 38 5.31 -0.77 -0.77
CA GLY A 38 6.74 -0.79 -0.44
C GLY A 38 7.58 0.10 -1.36
N ALA A 39 7.29 0.10 -2.66
CA ALA A 39 7.95 0.97 -3.63
C ALA A 39 7.65 2.45 -3.35
N LEU A 40 6.41 2.79 -3.04
CA LEU A 40 6.01 4.17 -2.73
C LEU A 40 6.64 4.67 -1.43
N THR A 41 6.62 3.89 -0.35
CA THR A 41 7.30 4.28 0.91
C THR A 41 8.81 4.37 0.71
N TYR A 42 9.39 3.46 -0.08
CA TYR A 42 10.80 3.54 -0.45
C TYR A 42 11.13 4.86 -1.15
N VAL A 43 10.33 5.27 -2.15
CA VAL A 43 10.52 6.53 -2.88
C VAL A 43 10.42 7.73 -1.93
N VAL A 44 9.46 7.73 -1.00
CA VAL A 44 9.32 8.83 -0.02
C VAL A 44 10.55 8.92 0.89
N LEU A 45 11.06 7.78 1.38
CA LEU A 45 12.26 7.74 2.23
C LEU A 45 13.52 8.14 1.46
N ALA A 46 13.67 7.68 0.22
CA ALA A 46 14.78 8.06 -0.65
C ALA A 46 14.75 9.57 -0.95
N ALA A 47 13.58 10.13 -1.27
CA ALA A 47 13.41 11.56 -1.48
C ALA A 47 13.76 12.36 -0.22
N TRP A 48 13.30 11.91 0.95
CA TRP A 48 13.67 12.51 2.23
C TRP A 48 15.19 12.51 2.45
N SER A 49 15.86 11.37 2.22
CA SER A 49 17.31 11.28 2.40
C SER A 49 18.09 12.15 1.40
N ILE A 50 17.62 12.30 0.16
CA ILE A 50 18.24 13.17 -0.84
C ILE A 50 18.08 14.64 -0.43
N ILE A 51 16.87 15.05 -0.02
CA ILE A 51 16.59 16.44 0.42
C ILE A 51 17.35 16.77 1.71
N GLY A 52 17.45 15.81 2.63
CA GLY A 52 18.21 15.92 3.87
C GLY A 52 19.73 15.94 3.67
N GLY A 53 20.23 15.89 2.42
CA GLY A 53 21.67 15.85 2.13
C GLY A 53 22.36 14.58 2.64
N ALA A 54 21.59 13.59 3.07
CA ALA A 54 22.07 12.37 3.68
C ALA A 54 22.31 11.24 2.66
N PHE A 55 21.91 11.41 1.40
CA PHE A 55 22.12 10.41 0.36
C PHE A 55 23.55 10.47 -0.20
N THR A 56 24.37 9.47 0.10
CA THR A 56 25.80 9.45 -0.26
C THR A 56 26.22 8.18 -1.01
N GLU A 57 25.54 7.04 -0.83
CA GLU A 57 25.97 5.76 -1.42
C GLU A 57 24.83 4.78 -1.75
N ALA A 58 25.14 3.81 -2.64
CA ALA A 58 24.26 2.70 -2.98
C ALA A 58 23.88 1.81 -1.76
N LEU A 59 24.72 1.78 -0.71
CA LEU A 59 24.42 1.03 0.52
C LEU A 59 23.16 1.55 1.23
N GLN A 60 22.87 2.84 1.11
CA GLN A 60 21.67 3.44 1.70
C GLN A 60 20.38 3.01 1.00
N LEU A 61 20.47 2.51 -0.25
CA LEU A 61 19.34 1.87 -0.93
C LEU A 61 18.85 0.65 -0.13
N PHE A 62 19.77 -0.11 0.47
CA PHE A 62 19.42 -1.22 1.36
C PHE A 62 18.85 -0.72 2.69
N GLY A 63 19.36 0.39 3.22
CA GLY A 63 18.82 1.03 4.42
C GLY A 63 17.35 1.46 4.26
N PHE A 64 17.00 2.11 3.15
CA PHE A 64 15.61 2.49 2.88
C PHE A 64 14.71 1.27 2.70
N ALA A 65 15.19 0.21 2.05
CA ALA A 65 14.46 -1.04 1.93
C ALA A 65 14.24 -1.70 3.31
N LEU A 66 15.22 -1.63 4.21
CA LEU A 66 15.13 -2.18 5.56
C LEU A 66 14.10 -1.42 6.43
N VAL A 67 13.87 -0.13 6.16
CA VAL A 67 12.85 0.67 6.87
C VAL A 67 11.48 0.60 6.19
N SER A 68 11.41 0.62 4.86
CA SER A 68 10.14 0.58 4.13
C SER A 68 9.45 -0.78 4.26
N THR A 69 10.22 -1.88 4.26
CA THR A 69 9.69 -3.25 4.37
C THR A 69 8.89 -3.51 5.65
N PRO A 70 9.42 -3.28 6.88
CA PRO A 70 8.66 -3.50 8.10
C PRO A 70 7.45 -2.57 8.19
N LEU A 71 7.54 -1.34 7.69
CA LEU A 71 6.39 -0.45 7.62
C LEU A 71 5.31 -1.01 6.69
N THR A 72 5.67 -1.53 5.51
CA THR A 72 4.74 -2.19 4.58
C THR A 72 4.09 -3.42 5.20
N VAL A 73 4.87 -4.25 5.92
CA VAL A 73 4.33 -5.42 6.64
C VAL A 73 3.36 -4.97 7.74
N LEU A 74 3.72 -3.94 8.52
CA LEU A 74 2.88 -3.41 9.58
C LEU A 74 1.54 -2.91 9.03
N VAL A 75 1.54 -2.06 7.99
CA VAL A 75 0.30 -1.52 7.42
C VAL A 75 -0.53 -2.60 6.73
N PHE A 76 0.10 -3.64 6.18
CA PHE A 76 -0.61 -4.81 5.67
C PHE A 76 -1.35 -5.53 6.80
N VAL A 77 -0.68 -5.80 7.92
CA VAL A 77 -1.27 -6.48 9.09
C VAL A 77 -2.42 -5.65 9.68
N LEU A 78 -2.21 -4.34 9.86
CA LEU A 78 -3.26 -3.41 10.31
C LEU A 78 -4.45 -3.35 9.35
N GLY A 79 -4.20 -3.62 8.07
CA GLY A 79 -5.17 -3.67 6.99
C GLY A 79 -5.97 -4.98 6.87
N LEU A 80 -5.49 -6.07 7.48
CA LEU A 80 -6.13 -7.40 7.37
C LEU A 80 -7.62 -7.38 7.78
N PRO A 81 -8.06 -6.69 8.85
CA PRO A 81 -9.47 -6.62 9.21
C PRO A 81 -10.36 -6.08 8.09
N LEU A 82 -9.88 -5.09 7.31
CA LEU A 82 -10.61 -4.53 6.16
C LEU A 82 -10.83 -5.56 5.04
N ARG A 83 -10.01 -6.61 4.99
CA ARG A 83 -10.04 -7.65 3.96
C ARG A 83 -10.79 -8.91 4.42
N ILE A 84 -10.65 -9.28 5.69
CA ILE A 84 -11.21 -10.51 6.28
C ILE A 84 -12.63 -10.29 6.80
N VAL A 85 -12.89 -9.20 7.52
CA VAL A 85 -14.17 -8.99 8.21
C VAL A 85 -15.21 -8.43 7.25
N SER A 86 -16.33 -9.14 7.07
CA SER A 86 -17.38 -8.81 6.11
C SER A 86 -17.95 -7.39 6.29
N ARG A 87 -18.18 -6.97 7.55
CA ARG A 87 -18.68 -5.63 7.88
C ARG A 87 -17.68 -4.52 7.50
N ALA A 88 -16.40 -4.70 7.86
CA ALA A 88 -15.34 -3.75 7.56
C ALA A 88 -15.07 -3.66 6.05
N ARG A 89 -15.05 -4.81 5.37
CA ARG A 89 -14.95 -4.89 3.91
C ARG A 89 -16.12 -4.20 3.21
N GLY A 90 -17.35 -4.44 3.67
CA GLY A 90 -18.54 -3.78 3.11
C GLY A 90 -18.52 -2.27 3.30
N TRP A 91 -18.03 -1.80 4.45
CA TRP A 91 -17.78 -0.37 4.69
C TRP A 91 -16.74 0.20 3.73
N TRP A 92 -15.60 -0.47 3.57
CA TRP A 92 -14.51 -0.02 2.70
C TRP A 92 -14.95 0.06 1.23
N ILE A 93 -15.67 -0.95 0.73
CA ILE A 93 -16.19 -0.94 -0.65
C ILE A 93 -17.15 0.23 -0.89
N ARG A 94 -18.00 0.57 0.09
CA ARG A 94 -18.93 1.72 -0.01
C ARG A 94 -18.20 3.07 0.06
N ARG A 95 -17.03 3.10 0.67
CA ARG A 95 -16.23 4.31 0.89
C ARG A 95 -14.87 4.24 0.21
N ALA A 96 -14.77 3.56 -0.94
CA ALA A 96 -13.50 3.42 -1.65
C ALA A 96 -12.86 4.78 -1.98
N GLY A 97 -13.67 5.80 -2.29
CA GLY A 97 -13.18 7.16 -2.52
C GLY A 97 -12.51 7.80 -1.29
N TRP A 98 -12.83 7.35 -0.07
CA TRP A 98 -12.17 7.86 1.15
C TRP A 98 -10.69 7.48 1.21
N THR A 99 -10.28 6.31 0.72
CA THR A 99 -8.86 5.93 0.77
C THR A 99 -8.01 6.78 -0.18
N PHE A 100 -8.57 7.21 -1.32
CA PHE A 100 -7.95 8.20 -2.21
C PHE A 100 -7.84 9.58 -1.55
N ALA A 101 -8.90 10.03 -0.85
CA ALA A 101 -8.86 11.29 -0.12
C ALA A 101 -7.80 11.28 1.00
N VAL A 102 -7.77 10.20 1.79
CA VAL A 102 -6.77 10.01 2.86
C VAL A 102 -5.35 9.96 2.27
N PHE A 103 -5.17 9.28 1.13
CA PHE A 103 -3.88 9.26 0.43
C PHE A 103 -3.45 10.67 0.00
N GLY A 104 -4.34 11.44 -0.63
CA GLY A 104 -4.06 12.81 -1.05
C GLY A 104 -3.73 13.73 0.12
N VAL A 105 -4.46 13.62 1.23
CA VAL A 105 -4.18 14.36 2.47
C VAL A 105 -2.83 13.95 3.03
N ALA A 106 -2.49 12.66 3.07
CA ALA A 106 -1.20 12.20 3.57
C ALA A 106 -0.03 12.75 2.74
N VAL A 107 -0.15 12.76 1.41
CA VAL A 107 0.83 13.39 0.52
C VAL A 107 0.96 14.89 0.81
N ALA A 108 -0.16 15.60 0.94
CA ALA A 108 -0.14 17.02 1.26
C ALA A 108 0.53 17.31 2.62
N VAL A 109 0.29 16.48 3.63
CA VAL A 109 0.92 16.62 4.96
C VAL A 109 2.41 16.26 4.91
N LEU A 110 2.81 15.27 4.10
CA LEU A 110 4.23 14.97 3.85
C LEU A 110 4.94 16.15 3.18
N CYS A 111 4.29 16.86 2.26
CA CYS A 111 4.86 18.10 1.73
C CYS A 111 4.88 19.21 2.78
N LEU A 112 3.80 19.34 3.56
CA LEU A 112 3.68 20.37 4.59
C LEU A 112 4.74 20.19 5.68
N SER A 113 5.16 18.97 6.02
CA SER A 113 6.19 18.73 7.04
C SER A 113 7.53 19.41 6.73
N TYR A 114 7.77 19.85 5.48
CA TYR A 114 8.95 20.63 5.10
C TYR A 114 8.81 22.14 5.32
N VAL A 115 7.67 22.63 5.81
CA VAL A 115 7.42 24.07 5.97
C VAL A 115 6.81 24.46 7.32
N VAL A 116 6.46 23.50 8.17
CA VAL A 116 5.93 23.75 9.52
C VAL A 116 6.82 23.19 10.62
N GLY A 117 6.66 23.73 11.82
CA GLY A 117 7.26 23.21 13.04
C GLY A 117 8.77 23.42 13.07
N THR A 118 9.53 22.35 13.30
CA THR A 118 11.01 22.39 13.38
C THR A 118 11.69 22.14 12.03
N ALA A 119 10.96 22.18 10.92
CA ALA A 119 11.54 21.98 9.60
C ALA A 119 12.57 23.07 9.28
N GLY A 120 13.71 22.69 8.70
CA GLY A 120 14.77 23.65 8.44
C GLY A 120 16.03 23.06 7.83
N PRO A 121 16.97 23.94 7.45
CA PRO A 121 18.28 23.52 6.96
C PRO A 121 19.05 22.83 8.09
N VAL A 122 19.76 21.76 7.73
CA VAL A 122 20.63 21.01 8.62
C VAL A 122 22.01 20.87 7.99
N HIS A 123 23.04 20.85 8.82
CA HIS A 123 24.41 20.58 8.41
C HIS A 123 24.82 19.21 8.93
N ASN A 124 25.16 18.30 8.02
CA ASN A 124 25.72 17.00 8.35
C ASN A 124 27.25 17.11 8.37
N GLU A 125 27.84 16.83 9.54
CA GLU A 125 29.29 16.82 9.70
C GLU A 125 29.95 15.78 8.80
N ALA A 126 31.20 16.05 8.40
CA ALA A 126 32.00 15.10 7.65
C ALA A 126 32.28 13.85 8.49
N TYR A 127 32.10 12.67 7.89
CA TYR A 127 32.51 11.39 8.45
C TYR A 127 33.71 10.83 7.65
N ALA A 128 34.35 9.78 8.17
CA ALA A 128 35.60 9.23 7.61
C ALA A 128 35.58 9.00 6.09
N ASP A 129 34.42 8.61 5.54
CA ASP A 129 34.24 8.29 4.12
C ASP A 129 33.25 9.23 3.40
N GLN A 130 32.76 10.30 4.06
CA GLN A 130 31.70 11.16 3.52
C GLN A 130 31.97 12.64 3.77
N PRO A 131 31.90 13.50 2.73
CA PRO A 131 32.07 14.94 2.91
C PRO A 131 30.92 15.51 3.74
N ALA A 132 31.16 16.66 4.39
CA ALA A 132 30.09 17.41 5.02
C ALA A 132 29.06 17.84 3.97
N THR A 133 27.78 17.77 4.32
CA THR A 133 26.68 18.13 3.41
C THR A 133 25.67 19.03 4.12
N ASP A 134 25.19 20.02 3.38
CA ASP A 134 24.00 20.78 3.79
C ASP A 134 22.75 20.09 3.23
N GLY A 135 21.72 20.04 4.05
CA GLY A 135 20.45 19.43 3.72
C GLY A 135 19.28 20.19 4.30
N TYR A 136 18.09 19.63 4.13
CA TYR A 136 16.87 20.16 4.71
C TYR A 136 16.06 19.04 5.33
N GLU A 137 15.78 19.15 6.63
CA GLU A 137 15.00 18.15 7.36
C GLU A 137 13.55 18.60 7.56
N PRO A 138 12.57 17.72 7.28
CA PRO A 138 11.19 17.97 7.66
C PRO A 138 11.01 17.80 9.17
N ASP A 139 9.94 18.40 9.73
CA ASP A 139 9.59 18.14 11.13
C ASP A 139 9.19 16.65 11.31
N PRO A 140 9.93 15.87 12.11
CA PRO A 140 9.70 14.44 12.26
C PRO A 140 8.35 14.12 12.92
N ARG A 141 7.81 15.05 13.72
CA ARG A 141 6.51 14.90 14.40
C ARG A 141 5.34 14.97 13.43
N VAL A 142 5.55 15.59 12.27
CA VAL A 142 4.56 15.68 11.19
C VAL A 142 4.85 14.62 10.12
N PHE A 143 6.12 14.47 9.75
CA PHE A 143 6.56 13.57 8.69
C PHE A 143 6.29 12.09 9.02
N LEU A 144 6.69 11.59 10.20
CA LEU A 144 6.56 10.17 10.53
C LEU A 144 5.09 9.70 10.60
N PRO A 145 4.17 10.43 11.25
CA PRO A 145 2.75 10.07 11.20
C PRO A 145 2.18 10.14 9.80
N ALA A 146 2.53 11.17 9.02
CA ALA A 146 2.06 11.32 7.64
C ALA A 146 2.56 10.17 6.74
N LEU A 147 3.81 9.73 6.93
CA LEU A 147 4.36 8.55 6.26
C LEU A 147 3.61 7.28 6.62
N GLY A 148 3.24 7.11 7.90
CA GLY A 148 2.42 5.98 8.35
C GLY A 148 1.03 5.99 7.71
N VAL A 149 0.36 7.15 7.68
CA VAL A 149 -0.96 7.30 7.02
C VAL A 149 -0.83 7.09 5.51
N PHE A 150 0.22 7.59 4.88
CA PHE A 150 0.52 7.38 3.46
C PHE A 150 0.72 5.89 3.13
N ALA A 151 1.52 5.18 3.92
CA ALA A 151 1.75 3.74 3.76
C ALA A 151 0.45 2.95 3.94
N PHE A 152 -0.37 3.32 4.94
CA PHE A 152 -1.67 2.69 5.15
C PHE A 152 -2.62 2.98 3.98
N ALA A 153 -2.73 4.23 3.54
CA ALA A 153 -3.64 4.61 2.47
C ALA A 153 -3.26 3.96 1.15
N SER A 154 -1.98 3.96 0.78
CA SER A 154 -1.47 3.32 -0.44
C SER A 154 -1.75 1.82 -0.48
N MET A 155 -1.56 1.13 0.65
CA MET A 155 -1.89 -0.30 0.80
C MET A 155 -3.39 -0.62 0.61
N HIS A 156 -4.24 0.39 0.74
CA HIS A 156 -5.71 0.27 0.72
C HIS A 156 -6.37 1.13 -0.37
N LEU A 157 -5.64 1.55 -1.41
CA LEU A 157 -6.22 2.27 -2.55
C LEU A 157 -7.16 1.39 -3.38
N LEU A 158 -6.85 0.10 -3.49
CA LEU A 158 -7.63 -0.86 -4.26
C LEU A 158 -8.48 -1.75 -3.34
N PRO A 159 -9.79 -1.49 -3.19
CA PRO A 159 -10.68 -2.35 -2.43
C PRO A 159 -10.81 -3.73 -3.09
N PRO A 160 -11.03 -4.80 -2.31
CA PRO A 160 -11.24 -6.13 -2.85
C PRO A 160 -12.49 -6.15 -3.72
N LEU A 161 -12.42 -6.77 -4.89
CA LEU A 161 -13.56 -6.89 -5.82
C LEU A 161 -14.79 -7.41 -5.08
N ARG A 162 -15.97 -6.83 -5.38
CA ARG A 162 -17.24 -7.36 -4.87
C ARG A 162 -17.35 -8.81 -5.34
N ARG A 163 -17.51 -9.76 -4.41
CA ARG A 163 -17.87 -11.13 -4.80
C ARG A 163 -19.18 -11.02 -5.57
N ALA A 164 -19.22 -11.53 -6.79
CA ALA A 164 -20.44 -11.69 -7.56
C ALA A 164 -21.31 -12.79 -6.91
N ARG A 165 -21.91 -12.48 -5.75
CA ARG A 165 -22.99 -13.22 -5.11
C ARG A 165 -23.46 -12.43 -3.90
N ASP A 166 -24.49 -11.63 -4.15
CA ASP A 166 -25.71 -11.57 -3.34
C ASP A 166 -26.74 -10.77 -4.17
N VAL A 167 -27.12 -11.36 -5.30
CA VAL A 167 -28.46 -11.15 -5.86
C VAL A 167 -29.25 -12.32 -5.31
N ARG A 168 -29.91 -12.08 -4.17
CA ARG A 168 -31.10 -12.84 -3.78
C ARG A 168 -32.30 -12.07 -4.31
#